data_AF-A0A960TG70-F1
#
_entry.id   AF-A0A960TG70-F1
#
_cell.length_a   1.000
_cell.length_b   1.000
_cell.length_c   1.000
_cell.angle_alpha   90.00
_cell.angle_beta   90.00
_cell.angle_gamma   90.00
#
_symmetry.space_group_name_H-M   'P 1'
#
loop_
_entity.id
_entity.type
_entity.pdbx_description
1 polymer ?
#
loop_
_entity_poly.entity_id
_entity_poly.type
_entity_poly.pdbx_seq_one_letter_code
_entity_poly.pdbx_strand_id
1 'polypeptide(L)'
;MNKKISDLIEQLSESSSLSSLQTYNREVCSLNGWDKSSYQETFLLWMEEVGELAKAIRYREKIYVEEGNDKKFDLEGEFADVLSYLLQLSNVFEIDLQKAFIEKEKINLSRSWSSKKE
;
A
#
# COMPACT_ATOMS: atom_id res chain seq x y z
N MET A 1 -17.22 -4.06 -14.43
CA MET A 1 -16.75 -3.10 -13.41
C MET A 1 -17.91 -2.20 -13.02
N ASN A 2 -18.11 -1.91 -11.72
CA ASN A 2 -19.19 -1.02 -11.27
C ASN A 2 -18.99 0.37 -11.89
N LYS A 3 -20.01 0.94 -12.57
CA LYS A 3 -19.92 2.24 -13.24
C LYS A 3 -19.36 3.33 -12.32
N LYS A 4 -19.76 3.33 -11.04
CA LYS A 4 -19.26 4.28 -10.04
C LYS A 4 -17.76 4.14 -9.78
N ILE A 5 -17.21 2.93 -9.79
CA ILE A 5 -15.77 2.70 -9.61
C ILE A 5 -15.01 3.20 -10.83
N SER A 6 -15.55 3.02 -12.04
CA SER A 6 -14.97 3.60 -13.26
C SER A 6 -14.86 5.12 -13.16
N ASP A 7 -15.96 5.78 -12.77
CA ASP A 7 -16.02 7.23 -12.61
C ASP A 7 -15.04 7.75 -11.53
N LEU A 8 -14.77 6.95 -10.51
CA LEU A 8 -13.78 7.25 -9.46
C LEU A 8 -12.33 7.11 -9.96
N ILE A 9 -12.03 6.09 -10.75
CA ILE A 9 -10.70 5.88 -11.34
C ILE A 9 -10.35 7.03 -12.31
N GLU A 10 -11.32 7.51 -13.09
CA GLU A 10 -11.13 8.62 -14.03
C GLU A 10 -10.77 9.96 -13.35
N GLN A 11 -11.00 10.08 -12.03
CA GLN A 11 -10.59 11.24 -11.24
C GLN A 11 -9.14 11.16 -10.76
N LEU A 12 -8.50 10.00 -10.86
CA LEU A 12 -7.11 9.81 -10.52
C LEU A 12 -6.19 10.18 -11.70
N SER A 13 -5.01 10.64 -11.35
CA SER A 13 -3.95 11.01 -12.28
C SER A 13 -2.59 10.85 -11.61
N GLU A 14 -1.51 10.92 -12.39
CA GLU A 14 -0.13 10.87 -11.88
C GLU A 14 0.19 11.99 -10.87
N SER A 15 -0.58 13.09 -10.87
CA SER A 15 -0.44 14.19 -9.91
C SER A 15 -1.33 14.05 -8.68
N SER A 16 -2.05 12.93 -8.54
CA SER A 16 -2.94 12.71 -7.40
C SER A 16 -2.16 12.63 -6.10
N SER A 17 -2.65 13.33 -5.09
CA SER A 17 -2.07 13.30 -3.75
C SER A 17 -2.32 11.95 -3.07
N LEU A 18 -1.53 11.60 -2.07
CA LEU A 18 -1.76 10.40 -1.27
C LEU A 18 -3.12 10.49 -0.53
N SER A 19 -3.52 11.69 -0.09
CA SER A 19 -4.85 11.91 0.48
C SER A 19 -5.98 11.68 -0.54
N SER A 20 -5.75 12.00 -1.82
CA SER A 20 -6.69 11.71 -2.92
C SER A 20 -6.81 10.20 -3.16
N LEU A 21 -5.69 9.48 -3.20
CA LEU A 21 -5.67 8.02 -3.30
C LEU A 21 -6.36 7.36 -2.09
N GLN A 22 -6.13 7.89 -0.88
CA GLN A 22 -6.79 7.42 0.33
C GLN A 22 -8.30 7.60 0.28
N THR A 23 -8.78 8.74 -0.26
CA THR A 23 -10.21 9.02 -0.44
C THR A 23 -10.81 8.08 -1.48
N TYR A 24 -10.15 7.92 -2.62
CA TYR A 24 -10.54 6.95 -3.64
C TYR A 24 -10.69 5.53 -3.06
N ASN A 25 -9.68 5.08 -2.30
CA ASN A 25 -9.69 3.76 -1.67
C ASN A 25 -10.88 3.61 -0.71
N ARG A 26 -11.19 4.63 0.10
CA ARG A 26 -12.35 4.65 1.00
C ARG A 26 -13.66 4.43 0.25
N GLU A 27 -13.87 5.16 -0.84
CA GLU A 27 -15.08 5.06 -1.65
C GLU A 27 -15.21 3.68 -2.32
N VAL A 28 -14.10 3.14 -2.84
CA VAL A 28 -14.07 1.78 -3.41
C VAL A 28 -14.38 0.72 -2.35
N CYS A 29 -13.78 0.82 -1.16
CA CYS A 29 -14.07 -0.09 -0.05
C CYS A 29 -15.54 -0.02 0.35
N SER A 30 -16.14 1.17 0.43
CA SER A 30 -17.56 1.32 0.76
C SER A 30 -18.48 0.74 -0.30
N LEU A 31 -18.18 0.99 -1.58
CA LEU A 31 -18.97 0.44 -2.70
C LEU A 31 -18.95 -1.09 -2.76
N ASN A 32 -17.85 -1.71 -2.34
CA ASN A 32 -17.73 -3.17 -2.27
C ASN A 32 -18.15 -3.76 -0.90
N GLY A 33 -18.47 -2.92 0.08
CA GLY A 33 -18.82 -3.33 1.45
C GLY A 33 -17.64 -3.85 2.28
N TRP A 34 -16.41 -3.56 1.86
CA TRP A 34 -15.18 -3.95 2.54
C TRP A 34 -14.87 -3.06 3.75
N ASP A 35 -15.51 -1.89 3.82
CA ASP A 35 -15.51 -0.98 4.98
C ASP A 35 -16.16 -1.58 6.23
N LYS A 36 -16.86 -2.71 6.10
CA LYS A 36 -17.46 -3.47 7.20
C LYS A 36 -16.49 -4.45 7.86
N SER A 37 -15.32 -4.68 7.27
CA SER A 37 -14.30 -5.57 7.82
C SER A 37 -13.74 -4.97 9.10
N SER A 38 -13.41 -5.82 10.08
CA SER A 38 -12.71 -5.38 11.29
C SER A 38 -11.28 -4.94 10.98
N TYR A 39 -10.69 -4.09 11.83
CA TYR A 39 -9.29 -3.68 11.67
C TYR A 39 -8.33 -4.89 11.70
N GLN A 40 -8.70 -5.95 12.43
CA GLN A 40 -7.92 -7.19 12.50
C GLN A 40 -7.92 -7.94 11.17
N GLU A 41 -9.07 -8.05 10.52
CA GLU A 41 -9.18 -8.67 9.18
C GLU A 41 -8.46 -7.84 8.13
N THR A 42 -8.61 -6.50 8.14
CA THR A 42 -7.87 -5.62 7.24
C THR A 42 -6.35 -5.74 7.46
N PHE A 43 -5.90 -5.80 8.72
CA PHE A 43 -4.47 -5.99 9.03
C PHE A 43 -3.96 -7.37 8.60
N LEU A 44 -4.76 -8.41 8.75
CA LEU A 44 -4.44 -9.76 8.26
C LEU A 44 -4.22 -9.75 6.74
N LEU A 45 -5.16 -9.20 5.98
CA LEU A 45 -5.06 -9.12 4.52
C LEU A 45 -3.88 -8.25 4.08
N TRP A 46 -3.62 -7.14 4.77
CA TRP A 46 -2.42 -6.33 4.53
C TRP A 46 -1.12 -7.14 4.69
N MET A 47 -1.05 -8.00 5.70
CA MET A 47 0.11 -8.89 5.90
C MET A 47 0.24 -9.96 4.82
N GLU A 48 -0.87 -10.43 4.25
CA GLU A 48 -0.86 -11.34 3.09
C GLU A 48 -0.21 -10.65 1.87
N GLU A 49 -0.60 -9.42 1.55
CA GLU A 49 -0.01 -8.67 0.43
C GLU A 49 1.47 -8.34 0.66
N VAL A 50 1.88 -8.06 1.91
CA VAL A 50 3.31 -7.91 2.25
C VAL A 50 4.08 -9.22 1.99
N GLY A 51 3.44 -10.37 2.20
CA GLY A 51 4.00 -11.69 1.90
C GLY A 51 4.14 -11.95 0.41
N GLU A 52 3.15 -11.61 -0.40
CA GLU A 52 3.22 -11.72 -1.87
C GLU A 52 4.24 -10.71 -2.45
N LEU A 53 4.32 -9.49 -1.93
CA LEU A 53 5.40 -8.55 -2.25
C LEU A 53 6.79 -9.13 -1.92
N ALA A 54 6.97 -9.73 -0.73
CA ALA A 54 8.23 -10.34 -0.35
C ALA A 54 8.61 -11.50 -1.29
N LYS A 55 7.63 -12.29 -1.72
CA LYS A 55 7.81 -13.36 -2.69
C LYS A 55 8.18 -12.80 -4.07
N ALA A 56 7.50 -11.76 -4.55
CA ALA A 56 7.82 -11.11 -5.82
C ALA A 56 9.26 -10.54 -5.82
N ILE A 57 9.67 -9.89 -4.73
CA ILE A 57 11.05 -9.41 -4.53
C ILE A 57 12.03 -10.59 -4.54
N ARG A 58 11.76 -11.65 -3.77
CA ARG A 58 12.62 -12.84 -3.71
C ARG A 58 12.89 -13.42 -5.10
N TYR A 59 11.86 -13.50 -5.94
CA TYR A 59 11.99 -14.00 -7.30
C TYR A 59 12.74 -13.03 -8.22
N ARG A 60 12.48 -11.72 -8.11
CA ARG A 60 13.21 -10.71 -8.91
C ARG A 60 14.70 -10.69 -8.59
N GLU A 61 15.05 -10.76 -7.31
CA GLU A 61 16.44 -10.70 -6.83
C GLU A 61 17.13 -12.09 -6.81
N LYS A 62 16.42 -13.16 -7.23
CA LYS A 62 16.92 -14.55 -7.26
C LYS A 62 17.44 -15.07 -5.91
N ILE A 63 16.83 -14.65 -4.82
CA ILE A 63 17.21 -15.03 -3.47
C ILE A 63 16.57 -16.39 -3.14
N TYR A 64 17.36 -17.45 -2.90
CA TYR A 64 16.85 -18.80 -2.58
C TYR A 64 15.83 -19.36 -3.60
N VAL A 65 15.98 -19.03 -4.87
CA VAL A 65 15.14 -19.55 -5.97
C VAL A 65 15.85 -20.74 -6.61
N GLU A 66 15.11 -21.82 -6.88
CA GLU A 66 15.63 -22.98 -7.61
C GLU A 66 16.08 -22.60 -9.03
N GLU A 67 17.19 -23.17 -9.48
CA GLU A 67 17.68 -22.98 -10.85
C GLU A 67 16.62 -23.44 -11.88
N GLY A 68 16.37 -22.61 -12.89
CA GLY A 68 15.39 -22.90 -13.94
C GLY A 68 13.93 -22.51 -13.61
N ASN A 69 13.68 -21.86 -12.47
CA ASN A 69 12.36 -21.33 -12.17
C ASN A 69 12.14 -19.93 -12.79
N ASP A 70 11.53 -19.90 -13.97
CA ASP A 70 11.22 -18.67 -14.73
C ASP A 70 9.86 -18.05 -14.37
N LYS A 71 9.33 -18.31 -13.16
CA LYS A 71 8.08 -17.68 -12.73
C LYS A 71 8.22 -16.16 -12.72
N LYS A 72 7.33 -15.50 -13.45
CA LYS A 72 7.15 -14.05 -13.41
C LYS A 72 6.17 -13.69 -12.32
N PHE A 73 6.54 -12.72 -11.50
CA PHE A 73 5.69 -12.13 -10.46
C PHE A 73 5.45 -10.66 -10.81
N ASP A 74 4.25 -10.18 -10.52
CA ASP A 74 3.85 -8.79 -10.78
C ASP A 74 4.29 -7.88 -9.63
N LEU A 75 5.58 -7.55 -9.59
CA LEU A 75 6.12 -6.74 -8.50
C LEU A 75 5.44 -5.37 -8.38
N GLU A 76 5.06 -4.76 -9.50
CA GLU A 76 4.40 -3.45 -9.50
C GLU A 76 3.00 -3.56 -8.89
N GLY A 77 2.24 -4.60 -9.26
CA GLY A 77 0.96 -4.96 -8.65
C GLY A 77 1.08 -5.18 -7.14
N GLU A 78 2.02 -5.99 -6.69
CA GLU A 78 2.18 -6.27 -5.24
C GLU A 78 2.51 -5.01 -4.43
N PHE A 79 3.29 -4.07 -4.98
CA PHE A 79 3.52 -2.77 -4.34
C PHE A 79 2.23 -1.95 -4.23
N ALA A 80 1.39 -1.97 -5.27
CA ALA A 80 0.11 -1.28 -5.28
C ALA A 80 -0.88 -1.91 -4.29
N ASP A 81 -0.90 -3.24 -4.15
CA ASP A 81 -1.78 -3.94 -3.21
C ASP A 81 -1.39 -3.68 -1.75
N VAL A 82 -0.08 -3.70 -1.44
CA VAL A 82 0.43 -3.29 -0.12
C VAL A 82 0.04 -1.85 0.23
N LEU A 83 0.15 -0.92 -0.74
CA LEU A 83 -0.29 0.46 -0.56
C LEU A 83 -1.81 0.54 -0.34
N SER A 84 -2.60 -0.18 -1.13
CA SER A 84 -4.07 -0.17 -1.08
C SER A 84 -4.59 -0.57 0.30
N TYR A 85 -4.09 -1.66 0.87
CA TYR A 85 -4.49 -2.08 2.20
C TYR A 85 -3.96 -1.17 3.31
N LEU A 86 -2.78 -0.56 3.15
CA LEU A 86 -2.29 0.45 4.09
C LEU A 86 -3.18 1.71 4.09
N LEU A 87 -3.67 2.13 2.92
CA LEU A 87 -4.65 3.21 2.79
C LEU A 87 -5.98 2.83 3.45
N GLN A 88 -6.47 1.61 3.24
CA GLN A 88 -7.67 1.10 3.89
C GLN A 88 -7.52 1.09 5.42
N LEU A 89 -6.40 0.58 5.93
CA LEU A 89 -6.11 0.56 7.36
C LEU A 89 -6.05 1.98 7.93
N SER A 90 -5.42 2.91 7.22
CA SER A 90 -5.38 4.33 7.60
C SER A 90 -6.79 4.94 7.65
N ASN A 91 -7.67 4.56 6.71
CA ASN A 91 -9.08 4.95 6.73
C ASN A 91 -9.83 4.38 7.94
N VAL A 92 -9.62 3.11 8.29
CA VAL A 92 -10.24 2.46 9.46
C VAL A 92 -9.89 3.17 10.77
N PHE A 93 -8.65 3.68 10.89
CA PHE A 93 -8.20 4.43 12.06
C PHE A 93 -8.37 5.95 11.95
N GLU A 94 -9.06 6.44 10.91
CA GLU A 94 -9.28 7.88 10.67
C GLU A 94 -7.99 8.71 10.59
N ILE A 95 -6.92 8.12 10.06
CA ILE A 95 -5.60 8.74 9.90
C ILE A 95 -5.47 9.32 8.50
N ASP A 96 -5.16 10.61 8.37
CA ASP A 96 -4.66 11.19 7.12
C ASP A 96 -3.19 10.79 6.93
N LEU A 97 -2.96 9.79 6.07
CA LEU A 97 -1.64 9.17 5.91
C LEU A 97 -0.62 10.15 5.33
N GLN A 98 -1.03 11.02 4.40
CA GLN A 98 -0.15 12.04 3.82
C GLN A 98 0.32 13.04 4.87
N LYS A 99 -0.62 13.55 5.67
CA LYS A 99 -0.31 14.48 6.75
C LYS A 99 0.60 13.81 7.79
N ALA A 100 0.28 12.58 8.19
CA ALA A 100 1.10 11.82 9.14
C ALA A 100 2.54 11.62 8.63
N PHE A 101 2.70 11.30 7.35
CA PHE A 101 4.00 11.15 6.70
C PHE A 101 4.80 12.47 6.72
N ILE A 102 4.19 13.58 6.30
CA ILE A 102 4.84 14.90 6.28
C ILE A 102 5.31 15.33 7.68
N GLU A 103 4.46 15.19 8.70
CA GLU A 103 4.83 15.55 10.08
C GLU A 103 5.94 14.63 10.61
N LYS A 104 5.91 13.35 10.26
CA LYS A 104 6.97 12.39 10.62
C LYS A 104 8.31 12.77 10.02
N GLU A 105 8.34 13.27 8.78
CA GLU A 105 9.56 13.72 8.10
C GLU A 105 10.11 15.02 8.67
N LYS A 106 9.25 15.99 9.04
CA LYS A 106 9.69 17.19 9.79
C LYS A 106 10.39 16.82 11.11
N ILE A 107 9.89 15.81 11.81
CA ILE A 107 10.54 15.27 13.01
C ILE A 107 11.85 14.55 12.66
N ASN A 108 11.93 13.85 11.53
CA ASN A 108 13.17 13.18 11.12
C ASN A 108 14.29 14.17 10.79
N LEU A 109 13.96 15.34 10.24
CA LEU A 109 14.93 16.42 9.97
C LEU A 109 15.60 16.97 11.23
N SER A 110 14.92 16.92 12.38
CA SER A 110 15.51 17.36 13.65
C SER A 110 16.38 16.29 14.33
N ARG A 111 16.46 15.08 13.76
CA ARG A 111 17.30 13.99 14.27
C ARG A 111 18.68 14.01 13.64
N SER A 112 19.72 13.97 14.46
CA SER A 112 21.07 13.65 14.00
C SER A 112 21.27 12.13 14.04
N TRP A 113 21.35 11.51 12.86
CA TRP A 113 21.73 10.10 12.76
C TRP A 113 23.26 10.01 12.74
N SER A 114 23.85 9.51 13.81
CA SER A 114 25.27 9.13 13.78
C SER A 114 25.39 7.88 12.91
N SER A 115 25.93 8.04 11.71
CA SER A 115 26.29 6.90 10.87
C SER A 115 27.41 6.13 11.57
N LYS A 116 27.09 5.05 12.27
CA LYS A 116 28.08 4.00 12.49
C LYS A 116 28.32 3.35 11.13
N LYS A 117 29.35 3.83 10.43
CA LYS A 117 30.04 3.01 9.43
C LYS A 117 30.81 1.96 10.22
N GLU A 118 30.28 0.75 10.27
CA GLU A 118 31.09 -0.47 10.49
C GLU A 118 31.31 -1.13 9.13
#